data_AF-A0A2D8KBN1-F1
#
_entry.id   AF-A0A2D8KBN1-F1
#
_cell.length_a   1.000
_cell.length_b   1.000
_cell.length_c   1.000
_cell.angle_alpha   90.00
_cell.angle_beta   90.00
_cell.angle_gamma   90.00
#
_symmetry.space_group_name_H-M   'P 1'
#
loop_
_entity.id
_entity.type
_entity.pdbx_description
1 polymer ?
#
loop_
_entity_poly.entity_id
_entity_poly.type
_entity_poly.pdbx_seq_one_letter_code
_entity_poly.pdbx_strand_id
1 'polypeptide(L)'
;MLERAKLAPADELLAQNEFIKILFHAANYRFGVAMEMTIEAIGECLGAKRREIDIGDFAEAYAVRMDCDDELNPFWAENWSVIDTNLALQRHEVDHLRKRRRPKK
;
A
#
# COMPACT_ATOMS: atom_id res chain seq x y z
N MET A 1 14.10 -18.68 -31.51
CA MET A 1 12.64 -18.53 -31.52
C MET A 1 12.26 -17.93 -30.18
N LEU A 2 11.98 -16.62 -30.13
CA LEU A 2 11.65 -15.90 -28.89
C LEU A 2 10.20 -16.20 -28.53
N GLU A 3 10.00 -16.93 -27.43
CA GLU A 3 8.70 -17.16 -26.82
C GLU A 3 8.16 -15.80 -26.35
N ARG A 4 7.15 -15.26 -27.04
CA ARG A 4 6.45 -14.06 -26.61
C ARG A 4 5.83 -14.36 -25.26
N ALA A 5 6.24 -13.63 -24.23
CA ALA A 5 5.64 -13.69 -22.91
C ALA A 5 4.11 -13.66 -23.06
N LYS A 6 3.43 -14.64 -22.47
CA LYS A 6 1.97 -14.65 -22.34
C LYS A 6 1.61 -13.46 -21.45
N LEU A 7 1.42 -12.30 -22.07
CA LEU A 7 0.91 -11.12 -21.40
C LEU A 7 -0.44 -11.50 -20.78
N ALA A 8 -0.62 -11.19 -19.50
CA ALA A 8 -1.90 -11.31 -18.83
C ALA A 8 -2.99 -10.61 -19.68
N PRO A 9 -4.25 -11.09 -19.66
CA PRO A 9 -5.35 -10.42 -20.35
C PRO A 9 -5.35 -8.92 -20.03
N ALA A 10 -5.67 -8.09 -21.02
CA ALA A 10 -5.50 -6.63 -20.93
C ALA A 10 -6.18 -6.03 -19.69
N ASP A 11 -7.32 -6.57 -19.26
CA ASP A 11 -8.04 -6.14 -18.06
C ASP A 11 -7.26 -6.44 -16.76
N GLU A 12 -6.59 -7.58 -16.68
CA GLU A 12 -5.76 -7.95 -15.53
C GLU A 12 -4.48 -7.11 -15.49
N LEU A 13 -3.89 -6.80 -16.65
CA LEU A 13 -2.74 -5.91 -16.76
C LEU A 13 -3.10 -4.45 -16.43
N LEU A 14 -4.28 -3.98 -16.85
CA LEU A 14 -4.79 -2.65 -16.53
C LEU A 14 -5.14 -2.53 -15.04
N ALA A 15 -5.76 -3.56 -14.44
CA ALA A 15 -6.00 -3.63 -13.01
C ALA A 15 -4.68 -3.62 -12.21
N GLN A 16 -3.66 -4.35 -12.66
CA GLN A 16 -2.31 -4.27 -12.08
C GLN A 16 -1.72 -2.86 -12.24
N ASN A 17 -1.93 -2.19 -13.37
CA ASN A 17 -1.43 -0.84 -13.61
C ASN A 17 -2.15 0.21 -12.73
N GLU A 18 -3.45 0.07 -12.50
CA GLU A 18 -4.21 0.94 -11.60
C GLU A 18 -3.81 0.72 -10.15
N PHE A 19 -3.71 -0.53 -9.71
CA PHE A 19 -3.21 -0.87 -8.38
C PHE A 19 -1.81 -0.27 -8.13
N ILE A 20 -0.88 -0.40 -9.09
CA ILE A 20 0.46 0.19 -8.96
C ILE A 20 0.36 1.71 -8.79
N LYS A 21 -0.51 2.40 -9.54
CA LYS A 21 -0.70 3.86 -9.38
C LYS A 21 -1.22 4.22 -7.99
N ILE A 22 -2.21 3.48 -7.49
CA ILE A 22 -2.76 3.68 -6.15
C ILE A 22 -1.68 3.45 -5.09
N LEU A 23 -0.92 2.35 -5.19
CA LEU A 23 0.16 2.02 -4.26
C LEU A 23 1.24 3.11 -4.22
N PHE A 24 1.68 3.60 -5.38
CA PHE A 24 2.66 4.69 -5.44
C PHE A 24 2.09 6.02 -4.93
N HIS A 25 0.82 6.32 -5.21
CA HIS A 25 0.15 7.52 -4.68
C HIS A 25 0.03 7.46 -3.15
N ALA A 26 -0.43 6.34 -2.61
CA ALA A 26 -0.53 6.06 -1.17
C ALA A 26 0.84 6.18 -0.47
N ALA A 27 1.91 5.76 -1.14
CA ALA A 27 3.29 5.89 -0.66
C ALA A 27 3.93 7.26 -0.92
N ASN A 28 3.17 8.25 -1.43
CA ASN A 28 3.65 9.56 -1.88
C ASN A 28 4.93 9.45 -2.74
N TYR A 29 4.89 8.47 -3.66
CA TYR A 29 5.94 8.13 -4.61
C TYR A 29 7.30 7.75 -3.99
N ARG A 30 7.32 7.36 -2.71
CA ARG A 30 8.52 6.87 -2.03
C ARG A 30 8.57 5.36 -2.08
N PHE A 31 9.45 4.81 -2.93
CA PHE A 31 9.55 3.36 -3.14
C PHE A 31 9.72 2.55 -1.83
N GLY A 32 10.53 3.04 -0.88
CA GLY A 32 10.71 2.37 0.41
C GLY A 32 9.41 2.25 1.21
N VAL A 33 8.57 3.29 1.18
CA VAL A 33 7.26 3.30 1.85
C VAL A 33 6.29 2.33 1.15
N ALA A 34 6.31 2.28 -0.18
CA ALA A 34 5.49 1.32 -0.93
C ALA A 34 5.85 -0.13 -0.57
N MET A 35 7.14 -0.42 -0.37
CA MET A 35 7.60 -1.74 0.07
C MET A 35 7.21 -2.04 1.53
N GLU A 36 7.36 -1.09 2.44
CA GLU A 36 6.91 -1.24 3.84
C GLU A 36 5.42 -1.55 3.91
N MET A 37 4.60 -0.81 3.15
CA MET A 37 3.16 -1.03 3.09
C MET A 37 2.79 -2.38 2.45
N THR A 38 3.53 -2.83 1.44
CA THR A 38 3.37 -4.17 0.87
C THR A 38 3.65 -5.26 1.90
N ILE A 39 4.70 -5.10 2.71
CA ILE A 39 5.04 -6.05 3.77
C ILE A 39 3.94 -6.09 4.84
N GLU A 40 3.38 -4.94 5.21
CA GLU A 40 2.29 -4.86 6.18
C GLU A 40 1.00 -5.47 5.65
N ALA A 41 0.63 -5.23 4.40
CA ALA A 41 -0.52 -5.88 3.76
C ALA A 41 -0.36 -7.42 3.72
N ILE A 42 0.85 -7.92 3.43
CA ILE A 42 1.15 -9.35 3.57
C ILE A 42 0.96 -9.82 5.02
N GLY A 43 1.36 -9.00 6.00
CA GLY A 43 1.13 -9.24 7.41
C GLY A 43 -0.34 -9.38 7.78
N GLU A 44 -1.20 -8.46 7.31
CA GLU A 44 -2.65 -8.51 7.50
C GLU A 44 -3.27 -9.77 6.89
N CYS A 45 -2.91 -10.10 5.65
CA CYS A 45 -3.36 -11.31 4.95
C CYS A 45 -3.02 -12.59 5.75
N LEU A 46 -1.78 -12.69 6.22
CA LEU A 46 -1.31 -13.82 7.02
C LEU A 46 -1.98 -13.86 8.41
N GLY A 47 -2.20 -12.70 9.03
CA GLY A 47 -2.94 -12.55 10.29
C GLY A 47 -4.38 -13.07 10.19
N ALA A 48 -5.03 -12.82 9.05
CA ALA A 48 -6.34 -13.36 8.70
C ALA A 48 -6.31 -14.85 8.29
N LYS A 49 -5.15 -15.53 8.39
CA LYS A 49 -4.93 -16.92 7.96
C LYS A 49 -5.24 -17.19 6.48
N ARG A 50 -5.14 -16.16 5.65
CA ARG A 50 -5.27 -16.27 4.18
C ARG A 50 -3.90 -16.53 3.55
N ARG A 51 -3.91 -16.98 2.29
CA ARG A 51 -2.70 -17.27 1.50
C ARG A 51 -2.62 -16.46 0.21
N GLU A 52 -3.65 -15.68 -0.07
CA GLU A 52 -3.77 -14.83 -1.24
C GLU A 52 -4.06 -13.42 -0.75
N ILE A 53 -3.21 -12.50 -1.18
CA ILE A 53 -3.29 -11.07 -0.87
C ILE A 53 -4.23 -10.38 -1.85
N ASP A 54 -5.01 -9.44 -1.36
CA ASP A 54 -5.88 -8.60 -2.18
C ASP A 54 -5.75 -7.11 -1.81
N ILE A 55 -6.48 -6.25 -2.53
CA ILE A 55 -6.46 -4.81 -2.31
C ILE A 55 -6.99 -4.41 -0.92
N GLY A 56 -7.83 -5.24 -0.30
CA GLY A 56 -8.33 -5.01 1.05
C GLY A 56 -7.22 -5.08 2.09
N ASP A 57 -6.25 -5.99 1.92
CA ASP A 57 -5.08 -6.06 2.81
C ASP A 57 -4.23 -4.77 2.76
N PHE A 58 -4.11 -4.15 1.58
CA PHE A 58 -3.43 -2.86 1.42
C PHE A 58 -4.22 -1.72 2.05
N ALA A 59 -5.54 -1.77 1.93
CA ALA A 59 -6.41 -0.77 2.52
C ALA A 59 -6.32 -0.79 4.06
N GLU A 60 -6.37 -1.98 4.68
CA GLU A 60 -6.19 -2.15 6.12
C GLU A 60 -4.80 -1.66 6.57
N ALA A 61 -3.74 -2.06 5.88
CA ALA A 61 -2.39 -1.60 6.18
C ALA A 61 -2.26 -0.06 6.09
N TYR A 62 -2.91 0.56 5.11
CA TYR A 62 -2.96 2.01 4.99
C TYR A 62 -3.73 2.65 6.16
N ALA A 63 -4.92 2.14 6.48
CA ALA A 63 -5.75 2.66 7.57
C ALA A 63 -5.03 2.59 8.92
N VAL A 64 -4.37 1.48 9.24
CA VAL A 64 -3.56 1.31 10.46
C VAL A 64 -2.40 2.31 10.50
N ARG A 65 -1.75 2.57 9.36
CA ARG A 65 -0.65 3.53 9.27
C ARG A 65 -1.12 4.98 9.42
N MET A 66 -2.26 5.32 8.81
CA MET A 66 -2.70 6.70 8.64
C MET A 66 -3.68 7.17 9.70
N ASP A 67 -4.35 6.23 10.38
CA ASP A 67 -5.49 6.50 11.26
C ASP A 67 -6.56 7.33 10.51
N CYS A 68 -7.01 6.79 9.37
CA CYS A 68 -7.96 7.44 8.47
C CYS A 68 -9.20 6.57 8.20
N ASP A 69 -10.33 7.23 7.94
CA ASP A 69 -11.57 6.59 7.51
C ASP A 69 -11.50 6.12 6.05
N ASP A 70 -12.42 5.24 5.65
CA ASP A 70 -12.41 4.58 4.34
C ASP A 70 -12.45 5.55 3.16
N GLU A 71 -13.14 6.69 3.32
CA GLU A 71 -13.26 7.74 2.29
C GLU A 71 -11.91 8.43 1.97
N LEU A 72 -10.96 8.38 2.91
CA LEU A 72 -9.61 8.92 2.76
C LEU A 72 -8.58 7.82 2.46
N ASN A 73 -9.04 6.58 2.28
CA ASN A 73 -8.19 5.47 1.91
C ASN A 73 -8.12 5.35 0.37
N PRO A 74 -6.94 5.57 -0.24
CA PRO A 74 -6.80 5.50 -1.69
C PRO A 74 -7.05 4.10 -2.27
N PHE A 75 -7.06 3.04 -1.45
CA PHE A 75 -7.39 1.69 -1.89
C PHE A 75 -8.89 1.38 -1.92
N TRP A 76 -9.73 2.21 -1.29
CA TRP A 76 -11.20 2.09 -1.31
C TRP A 76 -11.89 3.23 -2.06
N ALA A 77 -11.31 4.43 -2.06
CA ALA A 77 -11.91 5.60 -2.67
C ALA A 77 -11.91 5.51 -4.20
N GLU A 78 -13.08 5.72 -4.82
CA GLU A 78 -13.24 5.76 -6.28
C GLU A 78 -12.37 6.86 -6.92
N ASN A 79 -12.28 8.02 -6.28
CA ASN A 79 -11.46 9.16 -6.72
C ASN A 79 -10.12 9.25 -5.97
N TRP A 80 -9.45 8.12 -5.75
CA TRP A 80 -8.22 8.01 -4.95
C TRP A 80 -7.13 9.07 -5.25
N SER A 81 -7.00 9.48 -6.52
CA SER A 81 -5.95 10.40 -6.97
C SER A 81 -6.05 11.83 -6.40
N VAL A 82 -7.22 12.23 -5.87
CA VAL A 82 -7.41 13.56 -5.28
C VAL A 82 -7.07 13.62 -3.79
N ILE A 83 -6.87 12.46 -3.15
CA ILE A 83 -6.55 12.34 -1.73
C ILE A 83 -5.11 12.81 -1.51
N ASP A 84 -4.89 13.73 -0.56
CA ASP A 84 -3.54 14.17 -0.17
C ASP A 84 -2.88 13.16 0.78
N THR A 85 -2.01 12.32 0.20
CA THR A 85 -1.29 11.26 0.93
C THR A 85 -0.01 11.76 1.63
N ASN A 86 0.40 13.01 1.41
CA ASN A 86 1.60 13.58 2.02
C ASN A 86 1.37 13.91 3.50
N LEU A 87 0.23 14.51 3.83
CA LEU A 87 -0.14 14.83 5.22
C LEU A 87 -0.20 13.56 6.08
N ALA A 88 -0.71 12.50 5.49
CA ALA A 88 -0.82 11.20 6.13
C ALA A 88 0.58 10.68 6.52
N LEU A 89 1.53 10.63 5.60
CA LEU A 89 2.84 9.98 5.81
C LEU A 89 3.71 10.65 6.88
N GLN A 90 3.57 11.95 7.08
CA GLN A 90 4.35 12.69 8.09
C GLN A 90 4.16 12.14 9.51
N ARG A 91 2.96 11.65 9.85
CA ARG A 91 2.69 11.06 11.18
C ARG A 91 3.48 9.76 11.40
N HIS A 92 3.49 8.89 10.41
CA HIS A 92 4.20 7.62 10.45
C HIS A 92 5.72 7.79 10.57
N GLU A 93 6.31 8.74 9.83
CA GLU A 93 7.75 9.02 9.90
C GLU A 93 8.21 9.41 11.31
N VAL A 94 7.43 10.24 12.01
CA VAL A 94 7.71 10.64 13.38
C VAL A 94 7.76 9.43 14.31
N ASP A 95 6.83 8.49 14.16
CA ASP A 95 6.78 7.27 14.98
C ASP A 95 7.89 6.27 14.65
N HIS A 96 8.26 6.13 13.37
CA HIS A 96 9.40 5.31 12.96
C HIS A 96 10.72 5.85 13.53
N LEU A 97 10.91 7.17 13.50
CA LEU A 97 12.08 7.81 14.11
C LEU A 97 12.11 7.63 15.62
N ARG A 98 10.95 7.68 16.30
CA ARG A 98 10.84 7.39 17.74
C ARG A 98 11.20 5.95 18.07
N LYS A 99 10.71 4.96 17.30
CA LYS A 99 11.06 3.54 17.49
C LYS A 99 12.55 3.29 17.29
N ARG A 100 13.17 3.88 16.26
CA ARG A 100 14.62 3.74 15.98
C ARG A 100 15.51 4.38 17.04
N ARG A 101 15.07 5.48 17.67
CA ARG A 101 15.82 6.22 18.69
C ARG A 101 15.75 5.61 20.09
N ARG A 102 14.86 4.64 20.35
CA ARG A 102 14.83 3.93 21.63
C ARG A 102 16.07 3.04 21.73
N PRO A 103 16.97 3.24 22.71
CA PRO A 103 18.09 2.33 22.91
C PRO A 103 17.55 0.94 23.21
N LYS A 104 18.10 -0.09 22.57
CA LYS A 104 17.84 -1.48 22.95
C LYS A 104 18.25 -1.64 24.42
N LYS A 105 17.29 -1.93 25.29
CA LYS A 105 17.54 -2.38 26.65
C LYS A 105 18.19 -3.75 26.65
#